data_AF-A0A7S1GWA8-F1
#
_entry.id   AF-A0A7S1GWA8-F1
#
_cell.length_a   1.000
_cell.length_b   1.000
_cell.length_c   1.000
_cell.angle_alpha   90.00
_cell.angle_beta   90.00
_cell.angle_gamma   90.00
#
_symmetry.space_group_name_H-M   'P 1'
#
loop_
_entity.id
_entity.type
_entity.pdbx_description
1 polymer ?
#
loop_
_entity_poly.entity_id
_entity_poly.type
_entity_poly.pdbx_seq_one_letter_code
_entity_poly.pdbx_strand_id
1 'polypeptide(L)'
;AVVKRGVMSLYKFGLAFENTRETDYVTEKVFEVLRAGAVPVYLGAPNWREFVPMDHSVIDASDFESPTELGLYLKHLSANETLYREYHRWREQPLPAQVAELEATSFHWNLCRVCGWWQQNFSGRAG
;
A
#
# COMPACT_ATOMS: atom_id res chain seq x y z
N ALA A 1 15.05 -1.34 -2.46
CA ALA A 1 13.62 -1.41 -2.86
C ALA A 1 13.34 -2.40 -4.00
N VAL A 2 14.09 -2.38 -5.11
CA VAL A 2 13.80 -3.23 -6.29
C VAL A 2 13.82 -4.74 -5.97
N VAL A 3 14.85 -5.23 -5.27
CA VAL A 3 14.94 -6.64 -4.87
C VAL A 3 13.79 -7.04 -3.93
N LYS A 4 13.49 -6.22 -2.93
CA LYS A 4 12.39 -6.46 -1.97
C LYS A 4 11.05 -6.63 -2.70
N ARG A 5 10.69 -5.70 -3.59
CA ARG A 5 9.46 -5.78 -4.37
C ARG A 5 9.43 -6.98 -5.32
N GLY A 6 10.56 -7.28 -5.98
CA GLY A 6 10.67 -8.44 -6.86
C GLY A 6 10.49 -9.78 -6.14
N VAL A 7 10.90 -9.87 -4.87
CA VAL A 7 10.61 -11.04 -4.04
C VAL A 7 9.13 -11.06 -3.64
N MET A 8 8.58 -9.94 -3.17
CA MET A 8 7.18 -9.84 -2.74
C MET A 8 6.19 -10.18 -3.87
N SER A 9 6.50 -9.85 -5.13
CA SER A 9 5.65 -10.18 -6.28
C SER A 9 5.53 -11.69 -6.57
N LEU A 10 6.34 -12.53 -5.93
CA LEU A 10 6.27 -14.00 -6.05
C LEU A 10 5.26 -14.62 -5.07
N TYR A 11 4.65 -13.82 -4.19
CA TYR A 11 3.74 -14.29 -3.15
C TYR A 11 2.37 -13.62 -3.28
N LYS A 12 1.31 -14.33 -2.89
CA LYS A 12 -0.05 -13.78 -2.83
C LYS A 12 -0.23 -12.74 -1.72
N PHE A 13 0.49 -12.90 -0.61
CA PHE A 13 0.36 -12.05 0.57
C PHE A 13 1.71 -11.51 1.02
N GLY A 14 1.71 -10.29 1.56
CA GLY A 14 2.87 -9.69 2.22
C GLY A 14 2.49 -9.18 3.61
N LEU A 15 3.27 -9.54 4.63
CA LEU A 15 3.08 -8.99 5.98
C LEU A 15 3.58 -7.55 6.02
N ALA A 16 2.68 -6.63 6.34
CA ALA A 16 2.93 -5.19 6.41
C ALA A 16 2.65 -4.68 7.83
N PHE A 17 3.33 -5.26 8.83
CA PHE A 17 3.12 -4.88 10.22
C PHE A 17 3.98 -3.67 10.58
N GLU A 18 3.38 -2.71 11.25
CA GLU A 18 4.07 -1.57 11.81
C GLU A 18 4.69 -1.91 13.16
N ASN A 19 5.74 -1.16 13.51
CA ASN A 19 6.44 -1.36 14.78
C ASN A 19 5.58 -0.98 15.99
N THR A 20 4.59 -0.09 15.79
CA THR A 20 3.64 0.39 16.81
C THR A 20 2.26 0.60 16.19
N ARG A 21 1.21 0.66 17.02
CA ARG A 21 -0.19 0.85 16.59
C ARG A 21 -0.67 2.27 16.91
N GLU A 22 0.03 3.25 16.35
CA GLU A 22 -0.30 4.67 16.57
C GLU A 22 -1.16 5.20 15.41
N THR A 23 -2.10 6.10 15.71
CA THR A 23 -2.87 6.83 14.71
C THR A 23 -1.92 7.53 13.72
N ASP A 24 -2.27 7.51 12.43
CA ASP A 24 -1.49 8.07 11.33
C ASP A 24 -0.13 7.39 11.06
N TYR A 25 0.27 6.40 11.85
CA TYR A 25 1.53 5.68 11.64
C TYR A 25 1.41 4.60 10.57
N VAL A 26 1.27 5.04 9.31
CA VAL A 26 1.26 4.18 8.12
C VAL A 26 2.52 4.45 7.29
N THR A 27 3.37 3.43 7.13
CA THR A 27 4.67 3.57 6.48
C THR A 27 4.72 2.90 5.10
N GLU A 28 5.90 2.83 4.48
CA GLU A 28 6.11 2.24 3.16
C GLU A 28 5.65 0.77 3.07
N LYS A 29 5.56 0.05 4.19
CA LYS A 29 5.32 -1.40 4.24
C LYS A 29 4.06 -1.80 3.50
N VAL A 30 2.91 -1.19 3.81
CA VAL A 30 1.63 -1.53 3.14
C VAL A 30 1.67 -1.18 1.65
N PHE A 31 2.25 -0.02 1.32
CA PHE A 31 2.33 0.47 -0.05
C PHE A 31 3.30 -0.36 -0.91
N GLU A 32 4.39 -0.85 -0.35
CA GLU A 32 5.33 -1.71 -1.07
C GLU A 32 4.71 -3.06 -1.41
N VAL A 33 3.87 -3.62 -0.54
CA VAL A 33 3.13 -4.85 -0.83
C VAL A 33 2.07 -4.61 -1.92
N LEU A 34 1.30 -3.52 -1.81
CA LEU A 34 0.34 -3.12 -2.86
C LEU A 34 1.02 -2.91 -4.22
N ARG A 35 2.16 -2.21 -4.25
CA ARG A 35 2.94 -1.98 -5.49
C ARG A 35 3.58 -3.26 -6.03
N ALA A 36 3.89 -4.23 -5.18
CA ALA A 36 4.42 -5.53 -5.61
C ALA A 36 3.36 -6.46 -6.23
N GLY A 37 2.08 -6.12 -6.13
CA GLY A 37 0.99 -6.95 -6.68
C GLY A 37 0.44 -7.99 -5.69
N ALA A 38 0.98 -8.05 -4.48
CA ALA A 38 0.47 -8.91 -3.41
C ALA A 38 -0.60 -8.19 -2.56
N VAL A 39 -1.38 -8.95 -1.80
CA VAL A 39 -2.36 -8.43 -0.85
C VAL A 39 -1.67 -8.19 0.51
N PRO A 40 -1.70 -6.97 1.06
CA PRO A 40 -1.12 -6.69 2.37
C PRO A 40 -1.94 -7.32 3.50
N VAL A 41 -1.24 -7.96 4.43
CA VAL A 41 -1.77 -8.33 5.75
C VAL A 41 -1.21 -7.29 6.73
N TYR A 42 -2.06 -6.36 7.14
CA TYR A 42 -1.65 -5.15 7.85
C TYR A 42 -1.98 -5.24 9.34
N LEU A 43 -1.07 -4.72 10.17
CA LEU A 43 -1.31 -4.50 11.59
C LEU A 43 -0.55 -3.23 11.98
N GLY A 44 -1.27 -2.18 12.37
CA GLY A 44 -0.66 -0.89 12.63
C GLY A 44 -1.67 0.16 13.06
N ALA A 45 -1.66 1.31 12.39
CA ALA A 45 -2.52 2.44 12.69
C ALA A 45 -4.01 2.07 12.62
N PRO A 46 -4.85 2.46 13.60
CA PRO A 46 -6.28 2.14 13.60
C PRO A 46 -7.04 2.83 12.45
N ASN A 47 -6.54 3.95 11.93
CA ASN A 47 -7.14 4.71 10.84
C ASN A 47 -6.49 4.43 9.47
N TRP A 48 -5.85 3.27 9.29
CA TRP A 48 -5.14 2.90 8.05
C TRP A 48 -5.99 3.02 6.78
N ARG A 49 -7.32 2.87 6.89
CA ARG A 49 -8.30 2.98 5.80
C ARG A 49 -8.23 4.32 5.07
N GLU A 50 -7.82 5.39 5.76
CA GLU A 50 -7.66 6.72 5.17
C GLU A 50 -6.52 6.80 4.13
N PHE A 51 -5.56 5.87 4.22
CA PHE A 51 -4.31 5.90 3.46
C PHE A 51 -4.27 4.92 2.29
N VAL A 52 -5.22 3.99 2.19
CA VAL A 52 -5.20 2.92 1.18
C VAL A 52 -6.25 3.15 0.07
N PRO A 53 -6.09 2.53 -1.12
CA PRO A 53 -7.01 2.74 -2.23
C PRO A 53 -8.47 2.38 -1.94
N MET A 54 -8.70 1.35 -1.11
CA MET A 54 -10.01 0.83 -0.74
C MET A 54 -9.86 -0.04 0.52
N ASP A 55 -10.86 -0.07 1.41
CA ASP A 55 -10.86 -0.96 2.58
C ASP A 55 -10.59 -2.42 2.17
N HIS A 56 -11.28 -2.89 1.12
CA HIS A 56 -11.08 -4.21 0.54
C HIS A 56 -9.87 -4.28 -0.42
N SER A 57 -8.75 -3.65 -0.03
CA SER A 57 -7.43 -3.82 -0.67
C SER A 57 -6.38 -4.38 0.28
N VAL A 58 -6.72 -4.49 1.57
CA VAL A 58 -5.85 -4.91 2.68
C VAL A 58 -6.62 -5.86 3.58
N ILE A 59 -5.91 -6.83 4.16
CA ILE A 59 -6.43 -7.70 5.23
C ILE A 59 -5.96 -7.10 6.56
N ASP A 60 -6.89 -6.60 7.38
CA ASP A 60 -6.59 -6.11 8.72
C ASP A 60 -6.42 -7.30 9.67
N ALA A 61 -5.19 -7.53 10.12
CA ALA A 61 -4.89 -8.64 11.02
C ALA A 61 -5.58 -8.50 12.38
N SER A 62 -6.05 -7.30 12.74
CA SER A 62 -6.78 -7.06 13.99
C SER A 62 -8.26 -7.44 13.93
N ASP A 63 -8.79 -7.78 12.75
CA ASP A 63 -10.14 -8.31 12.58
C ASP A 63 -10.26 -9.80 12.98
N PHE A 64 -9.14 -10.45 13.32
CA PHE A 64 -9.09 -11.88 13.68
C PHE A 64 -8.78 -12.06 15.16
N GLU A 65 -9.42 -13.04 15.81
CA GLU A 65 -9.24 -13.31 17.24
C GLU A 65 -7.87 -13.94 17.54
N SER A 66 -7.25 -14.58 16.55
CA SER A 66 -5.93 -15.22 16.71
C SER A 66 -5.12 -15.32 15.41
N PRO A 67 -3.79 -15.46 15.50
CA PRO A 67 -2.95 -15.77 14.33
C PRO A 67 -3.35 -17.05 13.59
N THR A 68 -3.91 -18.03 14.32
CA THR A 68 -4.41 -19.28 13.72
C THR A 68 -5.60 -19.01 12.81
N GLU A 69 -6.55 -18.18 13.26
CA GLU A 69 -7.73 -17.81 12.48
C GLU A 69 -7.33 -17.02 11.22
N LEU A 70 -6.43 -16.04 11.37
CA LEU A 70 -5.84 -15.33 10.24
C LEU A 70 -5.17 -16.30 9.25
N GLY A 71 -4.39 -17.26 9.74
CA GLY A 71 -3.75 -18.27 8.91
C GLY A 71 -4.74 -19.13 8.13
N LEU A 72 -5.85 -19.54 8.75
CA LEU A 72 -6.93 -20.27 8.09
C LEU A 72 -7.61 -19.43 7.02
N TYR A 73 -7.85 -18.15 7.29
CA TYR A 73 -8.42 -17.21 6.33
C TYR A 73 -7.52 -17.01 5.10
N LEU A 74 -6.21 -16.77 5.31
CA LEU A 74 -5.25 -16.64 4.22
C LEU A 74 -5.17 -17.92 3.37
N LYS A 75 -5.23 -19.10 4.00
CA LYS A 75 -5.29 -20.39 3.30
C LYS A 75 -6.55 -20.50 2.45
N HIS A 76 -7.71 -20.14 3.01
CA HIS A 76 -8.97 -20.12 2.27
C HIS A 76 -8.91 -19.19 1.04
N LEU A 77 -8.47 -17.94 1.22
CA LEU A 77 -8.30 -16.98 0.13
C LEU A 77 -7.32 -17.49 -0.93
N SER A 78 -6.18 -18.08 -0.53
CA SER A 78 -5.18 -18.57 -1.46
C SER A 78 -5.72 -19.64 -2.42
N ALA A 79 -6.68 -20.46 -1.94
CA ALA A 79 -7.34 -21.52 -2.69
C ALA A 79 -8.53 -21.00 -3.53
N ASN A 80 -9.02 -19.79 -3.26
CA ASN A 80 -10.14 -19.16 -3.95
C ASN A 80 -9.69 -17.92 -4.73
N GLU A 81 -9.05 -18.16 -5.88
CA GLU A 81 -9.49 -17.60 -7.15
C GLU A 81 -10.15 -16.20 -7.13
N THR A 82 -11.48 -16.27 -7.11
CA THR A 82 -12.42 -15.17 -7.20
C THR A 82 -12.29 -14.24 -5.99
N LEU A 83 -12.31 -14.79 -4.78
CA LEU A 83 -12.20 -13.98 -3.54
C LEU A 83 -10.85 -13.26 -3.46
N TYR A 84 -9.76 -13.92 -3.86
CA TYR A 84 -8.45 -13.29 -3.89
C TYR A 84 -8.42 -12.09 -4.85
N ARG A 85 -9.07 -12.19 -6.02
CA ARG A 85 -9.12 -11.09 -6.99
C ARG A 85 -9.94 -9.90 -6.52
N GLU A 86 -10.87 -10.08 -5.59
CA GLU A 86 -11.65 -8.97 -5.03
C GLU A 86 -10.73 -7.93 -4.38
N TYR A 87 -9.63 -8.35 -3.74
CA TYR A 87 -8.59 -7.48 -3.17
C TYR A 87 -7.82 -6.63 -4.20
N HIS A 88 -7.99 -6.90 -5.49
CA HIS A 88 -7.33 -6.16 -6.57
C HIS A 88 -8.27 -5.25 -7.36
N ARG A 89 -9.58 -5.23 -7.06
CA ARG A 89 -10.58 -4.43 -7.80
C ARG A 89 -10.32 -2.93 -7.75
N TRP A 90 -9.66 -2.44 -6.71
CA TRP A 90 -9.26 -1.03 -6.61
C TRP A 90 -8.37 -0.57 -7.78
N ARG A 91 -7.67 -1.48 -8.46
CA ARG A 91 -6.83 -1.17 -9.63
C ARG A 91 -7.63 -0.79 -10.88
N GLU A 92 -8.91 -1.10 -10.90
CA GLU A 92 -9.82 -0.81 -12.01
C GLU A 92 -10.49 0.56 -11.86
N GLN A 93 -10.23 1.26 -10.76
CA GLN A 93 -10.88 2.52 -10.40
C GLN A 93 -9.83 3.60 -10.12
N PRO A 94 -10.16 4.89 -10.30
CA PRO A 94 -9.32 5.97 -9.83
C PRO A 94 -9.11 5.87 -8.31
N LEU A 95 -7.90 6.23 -7.85
CA LEU A 95 -7.64 6.35 -6.41
C LEU A 95 -8.55 7.44 -5.81
N PRO A 96 -9.01 7.27 -4.56
CA PRO A 96 -9.65 8.35 -3.82
C PRO A 96 -8.76 9.59 -3.81
N ALA A 97 -9.34 10.78 -3.88
CA ALA A 97 -8.59 12.04 -4.02
C ALA A 97 -7.50 12.20 -2.95
N GLN A 98 -7.82 11.90 -1.70
CA GLN A 98 -6.88 11.92 -0.58
C GLN A 98 -5.68 10.98 -0.78
N VAL A 99 -5.92 9.75 -1.27
CA VAL A 99 -4.88 8.74 -1.50
C VAL A 99 -4.04 9.12 -2.72
N ALA A 100 -4.68 9.66 -3.76
CA ALA A 100 -4.00 10.18 -4.94
C ALA A 100 -3.05 11.34 -4.58
N GLU A 101 -3.49 12.26 -3.72
CA GLU A 101 -2.69 13.36 -3.21
C GLU A 101 -1.52 12.87 -2.34
N LEU A 102 -1.77 11.92 -1.44
CA LEU A 102 -0.73 11.28 -0.64
C LEU A 102 0.33 10.60 -1.52
N GLU A 103 -0.09 9.84 -2.54
CA GLU A 103 0.86 9.20 -3.46
C GLU A 103 1.63 10.25 -4.27
N ALA A 104 0.96 11.29 -4.80
CA ALA A 104 1.58 12.36 -5.59
C ALA A 104 2.60 13.19 -4.79
N THR A 105 2.41 13.31 -3.48
CA THR A 105 3.32 14.03 -2.58
C THR A 105 4.33 13.13 -1.89
N SER A 106 4.26 11.81 -2.09
CA SER A 106 5.12 10.81 -1.44
C SER A 106 6.59 10.91 -1.86
N PHE A 107 7.46 10.31 -1.05
CA PHE A 107 8.90 10.26 -1.29
C PHE A 107 9.29 9.71 -2.66
N HIS A 108 8.45 8.88 -3.28
CA HIS A 108 8.69 8.33 -4.62
C HIS A 108 8.68 9.40 -5.72
N TRP A 109 7.94 10.50 -5.54
CA TRP A 109 7.84 11.58 -6.51
C TRP A 109 8.66 12.81 -6.15
N ASN A 110 9.38 12.78 -5.03
CA ASN A 110 10.15 13.94 -4.55
C ASN A 110 11.12 14.47 -5.60
N LEU A 111 11.81 13.59 -6.35
CA LEU A 111 12.70 14.04 -7.42
C LEU A 111 11.93 14.77 -8.53
N CYS A 112 10.80 14.23 -9.00
CA CYS A 112 9.96 14.90 -9.99
C CYS A 112 9.37 16.21 -9.47
N ARG A 113 8.98 16.27 -8.19
CA ARG A 113 8.48 17.50 -7.55
C ARG A 113 9.55 18.56 -7.46
N VAL A 114 10.78 18.19 -7.06
CA VAL A 114 11.93 19.10 -7.05
C VAL A 114 12.25 19.57 -8.46
N CYS A 115 12.23 18.67 -9.45
CA CYS A 115 12.43 19.05 -10.86
C CYS A 115 11.35 20.02 -11.35
N GLY A 116 10.07 19.77 -11.04
CA GLY A 116 8.97 20.65 -11.41
C GLY A 116 9.08 22.02 -10.74
N TRP A 117 9.42 22.05 -9.44
CA TRP A 117 9.70 23.28 -8.72
C TRP A 117 10.89 24.04 -9.32
N TRP A 118 11.98 23.34 -9.63
CA TRP A 118 13.15 23.93 -10.27
C TRP A 118 12.80 24.53 -11.64
N GLN A 119 12.03 23.81 -12.45
CA GLN A 119 11.58 24.30 -13.76
C GLN A 119 10.76 25.59 -13.66
N GLN A 120 9.85 25.66 -12.70
CA GLN A 120 9.01 26.84 -12.48
C GLN A 120 9.80 28.05 -11.95
N ASN A 121 10.89 27.83 -11.19
CA ASN A 121 11.57 28.89 -10.47
C ASN A 121 12.93 29.30 -11.07
N PHE A 122 13.58 28.44 -11.87
CA PHE A 122 14.96 28.64 -12.31
C PHE A 122 15.23 28.41 -13.80
N SER A 123 14.38 27.67 -14.53
CA SER A 123 14.63 27.35 -15.95
C SER A 123 14.54 28.54 -16.92
N GLY A 124 14.16 29.73 -16.46
CA GLY A 124 14.17 30.98 -17.22
C GLY A 124 15.34 31.93 -16.92
N ARG A 125 16.30 31.55 -16.05
CA ARG A 125 17.42 32.43 -15.63
C ARG A 125 18.78 32.05 -16.22
N ALA A 126 18.81 31.13 -17.18
CA ALA A 126 20.01 30.88 -17.99
C ALA A 126 20.04 31.90 -19.15
N GLY A 127 20.45 33.13 -18.83
CA GLY A 127 20.70 34.22 -19.77
C GLY A 127 21.85 35.06 -19.25
#